data_AF-W1S1Q9-F1
#
_entry.id   AF-W1S1Q9-F1
#
_cell.length_a   1.000
_cell.length_b   1.000
_cell.length_c   1.000
_cell.angle_alpha   90.00
_cell.angle_beta   90.00
_cell.angle_gamma   90.00
#
_symmetry.space_group_name_H-M   'P 1'
#
loop_
_entity.id
_entity.type
_entity.pdbx_description
1 polymer ?
#
loop_
_entity_poly.entity_id
_entity_poly.type
_entity_poly.pdbx_seq_one_letter_code
_entity_poly.pdbx_strand_id
1 'polypeptide(L)' 'MSGADKNGRAYAHLSSLKAGDRVEVDGDFTCIPAGSTLTVEVDPTGELFIPCTSGMHFLDGQLCGEDTLVGVYPA' A
#
# COMPACT_ATOMS: atom_id res chain seq x y z
N MET A 1 3.74 -16.58 5.94
CA MET A 1 3.90 -15.95 4.62
C MET A 1 5.05 -14.96 4.74
N SER A 2 5.92 -14.85 3.75
CA SER A 2 7.09 -13.96 3.79
C SER A 2 6.64 -12.51 3.69
N GLY A 3 7.22 -11.60 4.48
CA GLY A 3 7.02 -10.14 4.39
C GLY A 3 7.68 -9.51 3.16
N ALA A 4 7.85 -10.27 2.09
CA ALA A 4 8.55 -9.90 0.87
C ALA A 4 8.00 -10.68 -0.33
N ASP A 5 8.16 -10.10 -1.51
CA ASP A 5 7.78 -10.70 -2.79
C ASP A 5 8.71 -11.86 -3.21
N LYS A 6 8.42 -12.48 -4.36
CA LYS A 6 9.22 -13.59 -4.91
C LYS A 6 10.66 -13.20 -5.28
N ASN A 7 10.94 -11.90 -5.40
CA ASN A 7 12.25 -11.35 -5.70
C ASN A 7 13.01 -10.89 -4.44
N GLY A 8 12.41 -11.04 -3.25
CA GLY A 8 12.98 -10.62 -1.98
C GLY A 8 12.79 -9.14 -1.65
N ARG A 9 11.96 -8.40 -2.40
CA ARG A 9 11.61 -7.02 -2.07
C ARG A 9 10.63 -6.99 -0.91
N ALA A 10 11.01 -6.30 0.17
CA ALA A 10 10.19 -6.20 1.37
C ALA A 10 8.94 -5.36 1.14
N TYR A 11 7.80 -5.85 1.61
CA TYR A 11 6.54 -5.10 1.63
C TYR A 11 6.58 -3.99 2.69
N ALA A 12 5.74 -2.98 2.51
CA ALA A 12 5.54 -1.93 3.49
C ALA A 12 4.80 -2.47 4.73
N HIS A 13 5.08 -1.85 5.87
CA HIS A 13 4.40 -2.14 7.13
C HIS A 13 3.38 -1.05 7.42
N LEU A 14 2.13 -1.43 7.71
CA LEU A 14 1.07 -0.45 7.99
C LEU A 14 1.44 0.45 9.17
N SER A 15 2.00 -0.13 10.23
CA SER A 15 2.50 0.57 11.42
C SER A 15 3.61 1.58 11.15
N SER A 16 4.30 1.46 10.00
CA SER A 16 5.38 2.37 9.60
C SER A 16 4.91 3.53 8.72
N LEU A 17 3.69 3.47 8.19
CA LEU A 17 3.15 4.46 7.26
C LEU A 17 2.32 5.52 7.97
N LYS A 18 2.32 6.71 7.40
CA LYS A 18 1.44 7.83 7.77
C LYS A 18 1.05 8.62 6.52
N ALA A 19 0.02 9.44 6.66
CA ALA A 19 -0.36 10.37 5.61
C ALA A 19 0.83 11.24 5.17
N GLY A 20 1.01 11.40 3.86
CA GLY A 20 2.11 12.10 3.23
C GLY A 20 3.31 11.21 2.85
N ASP A 21 3.41 9.99 3.38
CA ASP A 21 4.45 9.05 2.94
C ASP A 21 4.19 8.59 1.49
N ARG A 22 5.25 8.14 0.81
CA ARG A 22 5.16 7.61 -0.55
C ARG A 22 5.32 6.11 -0.53
N VAL A 23 4.47 5.44 -1.30
CA VAL A 23 4.52 3.99 -1.50
C VAL A 23 4.45 3.66 -2.97
N GLU A 24 5.12 2.59 -3.38
CA GLU A 24 4.95 1.99 -4.69
C GLU A 24 4.00 0.81 -4.57
N VAL A 25 3.11 0.64 -5.55
CA VAL A 25 2.26 -0.54 -5.63
C VAL A 25 2.67 -1.45 -6.77
N ASP A 26 2.44 -2.75 -6.61
CA ASP A 26 2.56 -3.71 -7.70
C ASP A 26 1.41 -3.58 -8.72
N GLY A 27 1.40 -4.50 -9.68
CA GLY A 27 0.43 -4.52 -10.76
C GLY A 27 -0.90 -5.20 -10.46
N ASP A 28 -1.14 -5.66 -9.23
CA ASP A 28 -2.39 -6.37 -8.89
C ASP A 28 -3.55 -5.39 -8.62
N PHE A 29 -3.25 -4.09 -8.47
CA PHE A 29 -4.24 -3.02 -8.47
C PHE A 29 -4.72 -2.73 -9.89
N THR A 30 -5.86 -3.29 -10.30
CA THR A 30 -6.39 -3.13 -11.68
C THR A 30 -6.66 -1.68 -12.12
N CYS A 31 -6.74 -0.74 -11.18
CA CYS A 31 -6.98 0.69 -11.44
C CYS A 31 -5.76 1.60 -11.17
N ILE A 32 -4.62 1.02 -10.78
CA ILE A 32 -3.35 1.72 -10.59
C ILE A 32 -2.30 1.03 -11.46
N PRO A 33 -1.60 1.75 -12.35
CA PRO A 33 -0.52 1.14 -13.13
C PRO A 33 0.56 0.54 -12.23
N ALA A 34 1.05 -0.65 -12.57
CA ALA A 34 2.13 -1.31 -11.84
C ALA A 34 3.36 -0.41 -11.70
N GLY A 35 3.97 -0.36 -10.51
CA GLY A 35 5.14 0.48 -10.23
C GLY A 35 4.81 1.96 -10.04
N SER A 36 3.52 2.33 -9.94
CA SER A 36 3.15 3.70 -9.62
C SER A 36 3.51 4.03 -8.18
N THR A 37 4.12 5.20 -7.99
CA THR A 37 4.33 5.77 -6.66
C THR A 37 3.17 6.69 -6.30
N LEU A 38 2.48 6.37 -5.21
CA LEU A 38 1.34 7.11 -4.68
C LEU A 38 1.67 7.70 -3.32
N THR A 39 0.97 8.78 -2.97
CA THR A 39 1.02 9.36 -1.63
C THR A 39 -0.04 8.69 -0.76
N VAL A 40 0.35 8.25 0.43
CA VAL A 40 -0.58 7.77 1.45
C VAL A 40 -1.40 8.96 1.94
N GLU A 41 -2.71 8.82 1.96
CA GLU A 41 -3.65 9.81 2.48
C GLU A 41 -4.40 9.24 3.68
N VAL A 42 -5.09 10.10 4.41
CA VAL A 42 -5.93 9.73 5.55
C VAL A 42 -7.33 10.26 5.30
N ASP A 43 -8.33 9.42 5.53
CA ASP A 43 -9.73 9.79 5.37
C ASP A 43 -10.24 10.59 6.60
N PRO A 44 -11.48 11.11 6.58
CA PRO A 44 -12.04 11.81 7.73
C PRO A 44 -12.21 10.95 9.00
N THR A 45 -12.17 9.62 8.90
CA THR A 45 -12.28 8.69 10.04
C THR A 45 -10.92 8.33 10.65
N GLY A 46 -9.82 8.68 9.97
CA GLY A 46 -8.45 8.43 10.40
C GLY A 46 -7.80 7.21 9.73
N GLU A 47 -8.44 6.63 8.72
CA GLU A 47 -7.98 5.43 8.03
C GLU A 47 -7.06 5.77 6.85
N LEU A 48 -5.95 5.03 6.72
CA LEU A 48 -4.96 5.27 5.68
C LEU A 48 -5.38 4.62 4.36
N PHE A 49 -5.26 5.37 3.28
CA PHE A 49 -5.56 4.90 1.94
C PHE A 49 -4.57 5.44 0.90
N ILE A 50 -4.57 4.83 -0.28
CA ILE A 50 -3.94 5.39 -1.48
C ILE A 50 -5.02 5.74 -2.52
N PRO A 51 -4.96 6.93 -3.14
CA PRO A 51 -5.94 7.32 -4.14
C PRO A 51 -5.75 6.51 -5.42
N CYS A 52 -6.86 6.20 -6.10
CA CYS A 52 -6.84 5.59 -7.43
C CYS A 52 -7.79 6.31 -8.39
N THR A 53 -7.73 5.94 -9.66
CA THR A 53 -8.58 6.54 -10.71
C THR A 53 -10.08 6.29 -10.50
N SER A 54 -10.43 5.30 -9.68
CA SER A 54 -11.81 4.88 -9.40
C SER A 54 -12.27 5.21 -7.97
N GLY A 55 -11.45 5.88 -7.15
CA GLY A 55 -11.73 6.15 -5.75
C GLY A 55 -10.49 6.04 -4.85
N MET A 56 -10.54 5.15 -3.86
CA MET A 56 -9.50 4.96 -2.85
C MET A 56 -9.34 3.49 -2.50
N HIS A 57 -8.10 3.06 -2.24
CA HIS A 57 -7.80 1.75 -1.65
C HIS A 57 -7.29 1.95 -0.23
N PHE A 58 -8.08 1.52 0.75
CA PHE A 58 -7.63 1.48 2.13
C PHE A 58 -6.51 0.44 2.29
N LEU A 59 -5.47 0.81 3.05
CA LEU A 59 -4.29 -0.02 3.21
C LEU A 59 -4.58 -1.24 4.09
N ASP A 60 -5.52 -1.14 5.02
CA ASP A 60 -5.96 -2.26 5.86
C ASP A 60 -6.49 -3.45 5.03
N GLY A 61 -7.16 -3.18 3.90
CA GLY A 61 -7.65 -4.18 2.95
C GLY A 61 -6.54 -4.92 2.19
N GLN A 62 -5.28 -4.47 2.31
CA GLN A 62 -4.10 -5.11 1.73
C GLN A 62 -3.27 -5.85 2.78
N LEU A 63 -3.74 -5.92 4.04
CA LEU A 63 -3.05 -6.63 5.10
C LEU A 63 -3.00 -8.13 4.85
N CYS A 64 -1.81 -8.68 5.00
CA CYS A 64 -1.58 -10.11 5.15
C CYS A 64 -0.92 -10.38 6.50
N GLY A 65 -1.71 -10.93 7.43
CA GLY A 65 -1.31 -11.04 8.83
C GLY A 65 -1.58 -9.74 9.58
N GLU A 66 -0.67 -9.37 10.48
CA GLU A 66 -0.93 -8.26 11.42
C GLU A 66 -0.52 -6.89 10.89
N ASP A 67 0.48 -6.80 10.01
CA ASP A 67 1.11 -5.50 9.69
C ASP A 67 1.68 -5.38 8.27
N THR A 68 1.75 -6.48 7.51
CA THR A 68 2.39 -6.49 6.18
C THR A 68 1.39 -6.16 5.08
N LEU A 69 1.68 -5.16 4.27
CA LEU A 69 0.85 -4.72 3.15
C LEU A 69 1.29 -5.39 1.84
N VAL A 70 0.61 -6.46 1.45
CA VAL A 70 1.00 -7.21 0.24
C VAL A 70 0.80 -6.35 -1.00
N GLY A 71 1.82 -6.32 -1.85
CA GLY A 71 1.82 -5.55 -3.08
C GLY A 71 2.04 -4.05 -2.88
N VAL A 72 2.35 -3.61 -1.66
CA VAL A 72 2.72 -2.22 -1.35
C VAL A 72 4.16 -2.21 -0.86
N TYR A 73 4.98 -1.29 -1.35
CA TYR A 73 6.40 -1.17 -1.03
C TYR A 73 6.73 0.26 -0.58
N PRO A 74 7.69 0.45 0.34
CA PRO A 74 8.25 1.77 0.61
C PRO A 74 8.92 2.34 -0.65
N ALA A 75 8.73 3.64 -0.91
CA ALA A 75 9.32 4.37 -2.04
C ALA A 75 10.43 5.34 -1.60
#